data_AF-A0AAU7DNJ8-F1
#
_entry.id   AF-A0AAU7DNJ8-F1
#
_cell.length_a   1.000
_cell.length_b   1.000
_cell.length_c   1.000
_cell.angle_alpha   90.00
_cell.angle_beta   90.00
_cell.angle_gamma   90.00
#
_symmetry.space_group_name_H-M   'P 1'
#
loop_
_entity.id
_entity.type
_entity.pdbx_description
1 polymer ?
#
loop_
_entity_poly.entity_id
_entity_poly.type
_entity_poly.pdbx_seq_one_letter_code
_entity_poly.pdbx_strand_id
1 'polypeptide(L)'
;MKFCCETFRRLHENAGLREFAVFTARYPDSFVFVLQNRALDPEALPPFTESPMSSVSEMLLNYCPSCGVTLKQFYCEDLTELDKSALKLGMGR
;
A
#
# COMPACT_ATOMS: atom_id res chain seq x y z
N MET A 1 19.44 -0.62 5.43
CA MET A 1 18.59 -0.61 4.21
C MET A 1 17.15 -0.50 4.66
N LYS A 2 16.39 0.47 4.15
CA LYS A 2 15.04 0.80 4.64
C LYS A 2 13.93 -0.10 4.07
N PHE A 3 14.19 -0.83 2.99
CA PHE A 3 13.22 -1.74 2.38
C PHE A 3 13.77 -3.16 2.31
N CYS A 4 12.90 -4.16 2.47
CA CYS A 4 13.30 -5.56 2.44
C CYS A 4 13.72 -6.09 1.07
N CYS A 5 13.30 -5.44 -0.02
CA CYS A 5 13.76 -5.70 -1.38
C CYS A 5 13.43 -4.54 -2.32
N GLU A 6 14.04 -4.55 -3.50
CA GLU A 6 13.84 -3.54 -4.55
C GLU A 6 12.39 -3.48 -5.04
N THR A 7 11.74 -4.64 -5.20
CA THR A 7 10.33 -4.70 -5.62
C THR A 7 9.42 -4.02 -4.60
N PHE A 8 9.65 -4.26 -3.30
CA PHE A 8 8.87 -3.64 -2.24
C PHE A 8 9.09 -2.13 -2.20
N ARG A 9 10.34 -1.68 -2.36
CA ARG A 9 10.66 -0.24 -2.50
C ARG A 9 9.86 0.38 -3.64
N ARG A 10 9.90 -0.22 -4.83
CA ARG A 10 9.18 0.30 -6.00
C ARG A 10 7.67 0.32 -5.79
N LEU A 11 7.08 -0.71 -5.19
CA LEU A 11 5.65 -0.73 -4.87
C LEU A 11 5.26 0.36 -3.88
N HIS A 12 6.11 0.61 -2.89
CA HIS A 12 5.90 1.68 -1.92
C HIS A 12 6.08 3.08 -2.54
N GLU A 13 7.16 3.31 -3.29
CA GLU A 13 7.46 4.61 -3.94
C GLU A 13 6.43 4.96 -5.02
N ASN A 14 5.92 3.98 -5.76
CA ASN A 14 4.91 4.19 -6.82
C ASN A 14 3.46 4.09 -6.33
N ALA A 15 3.25 3.92 -5.02
CA ALA A 15 1.92 3.97 -4.42
C ALA A 15 1.23 5.30 -4.79
N GLY A 16 0.05 5.24 -5.42
CA GLY A 16 -0.67 6.41 -5.95
C GLY A 16 -0.62 6.55 -7.48
N LEU A 17 0.46 6.09 -8.13
CA LEU A 17 0.72 6.31 -9.57
C LEU A 17 0.33 5.12 -10.46
N ARG A 18 0.34 3.91 -9.93
CA ARG A 18 0.19 2.66 -10.72
C ARG A 18 -0.98 1.78 -10.29
N GLU A 19 -1.96 2.35 -9.58
CA GLU A 19 -3.09 1.59 -9.04
C GLU A 19 -2.67 0.43 -8.12
N PHE A 20 -1.46 0.42 -7.57
CA PHE A 20 -1.03 -0.54 -6.55
C PHE A 20 -0.17 0.19 -5.53
N ALA A 21 -0.44 -0.05 -4.25
CA ALA A 21 0.33 0.51 -3.15
C ALA A 21 0.50 -0.53 -2.05
N VAL A 22 1.70 -0.58 -1.46
CA VAL A 22 1.87 -1.16 -0.13
C VAL A 22 2.05 -0.01 0.85
N PHE A 23 1.24 0.02 1.90
CA PHE A 23 1.34 1.00 2.97
C PHE A 23 1.18 0.36 4.35
N THR A 24 1.62 1.06 5.38
CA THR A 24 1.31 0.69 6.76
C THR A 24 0.07 1.43 7.24
N ALA A 25 -0.85 0.70 7.87
CA ALA A 25 -1.98 1.26 8.59
C ALA A 25 -1.70 1.13 10.09
N ARG A 26 -1.82 2.24 10.81
CA ARG A 26 -1.61 2.31 12.27
C ARG A 26 -2.92 2.07 12.99
N TYR A 27 -2.92 1.13 13.93
CA TYR A 27 -3.95 0.90 14.93
C TYR A 27 -3.44 1.37 16.29
N PRO A 28 -4.32 1.60 17.30
CA PRO A 28 -3.91 2.10 18.60
C PRO A 28 -2.72 1.37 19.23
N ASP A 29 -2.66 0.03 19.10
CA ASP A 29 -1.62 -0.81 19.71
C ASP A 29 -0.79 -1.62 18.69
N SER A 30 -0.96 -1.39 17.38
CA SER A 30 -0.30 -2.20 16.36
C SER A 30 -0.19 -1.51 15.00
N PHE A 31 0.53 -2.13 14.08
CA PHE A 31 0.57 -1.76 12.68
C PHE A 31 0.30 -3.00 11.83
N VAL A 32 -0.32 -2.78 10.68
CA VAL A 32 -0.48 -3.80 9.64
C VAL A 32 0.01 -3.26 8.32
N PHE A 33 0.54 -4.15 7.49
CA PHE A 33 0.89 -3.81 6.11
C PHE A 33 -0.30 -4.16 5.23
N VAL A 34 -0.72 -3.23 4.39
CA VAL A 34 -1.83 -3.41 3.46
C VAL A 34 -1.29 -3.28 2.05
N LEU A 35 -1.55 -4.28 1.21
CA LEU A 35 -1.49 -4.14 -0.23
C LEU A 35 -2.86 -3.70 -0.71
N GLN A 36 -2.94 -2.53 -1.32
CA GLN A 36 -4.16 -2.00 -1.88
C GLN A 36 -4.03 -1.87 -3.39
N ASN A 37 -5.04 -2.41 -4.07
CA ASN A 37 -5.25 -2.16 -5.49
C ASN A 37 -6.05 -0.85 -5.64
N ARG A 38 -5.71 -0.02 -6.63
CA ARG A 38 -6.25 1.31 -6.94
C ARG A 38 -6.05 2.40 -5.88
N ALA A 39 -4.87 2.39 -5.26
CA ALA A 39 -4.41 3.53 -4.49
C ALA A 39 -4.09 4.71 -5.41
N LEU A 40 -4.72 5.85 -5.16
CA LEU A 40 -4.51 7.11 -5.88
C LEU A 40 -4.02 8.20 -4.91
N ASP A 41 -3.21 9.11 -5.43
CA ASP A 41 -2.84 10.31 -4.69
C ASP A 41 -4.10 11.13 -4.34
N PRO A 42 -4.11 11.85 -3.20
CA PRO A 42 -5.31 12.57 -2.74
C PRO A 42 -5.86 13.63 -3.71
N GLU A 43 -4.99 14.14 -4.60
CA GLU A 43 -5.29 15.13 -5.63
C GLU A 43 -5.49 14.50 -7.03
N ALA A 44 -5.21 13.20 -7.19
CA ALA A 44 -5.38 12.53 -8.46
C ALA A 44 -6.87 12.31 -8.76
N LEU A 45 -7.26 12.59 -10.00
CA LEU A 45 -8.60 12.26 -10.47
C LEU A 45 -8.70 10.73 -10.67
N PRO A 46 -9.80 10.09 -10.21
CA PRO A 46 -10.02 8.69 -10.50
C PRO A 46 -10.13 8.49 -12.02
N PRO A 47 -9.56 7.39 -12.57
CA PRO A 47 -9.68 7.10 -13.99
C PRO A 47 -11.16 6.92 -14.34
N PHE A 48 -11.62 7.64 -15.37
CA PHE A 48 -12.95 7.43 -15.92
C PHE A 48 -12.95 6.12 -16.71
N THR A 49 -13.92 5.25 -16.44
CA THR A 49 -14.10 4.00 -17.18
C THR A 49 -15.58 3.75 -17.38
N GLU A 50 -15.94 3.37 -18.61
CA GLU A 50 -17.31 3.04 -19.01
C GLU A 50 -17.80 1.69 -18.45
N SER A 51 -16.88 0.89 -17.90
CA SER A 51 -17.19 -0.41 -17.31
C SER A 51 -17.20 -0.34 -15.78
N PRO A 52 -18.12 -1.05 -15.10
CA PRO A 52 -18.12 -1.14 -13.65
C PRO A 52 -16.79 -1.71 -13.17
N MET A 53 -16.05 -0.87 -12.45
CA MET A 53 -14.78 -1.20 -11.88
C MET A 53 -14.99 -2.09 -10.66
N SER A 54 -14.55 -3.35 -10.72
CA SER A 54 -14.63 -4.29 -9.59
C SER A 54 -13.94 -3.76 -8.32
N SER A 55 -14.45 -4.26 -7.18
CA SER A 55 -14.11 -3.87 -5.81
C SER A 55 -12.62 -3.71 -5.53
N VAL A 56 -12.29 -2.68 -4.74
CA VAL A 56 -10.98 -2.50 -4.13
C VAL A 56 -10.64 -3.76 -3.31
N SER A 57 -9.55 -4.44 -3.66
CA SER A 57 -9.01 -5.52 -2.85
C SER A 57 -7.93 -4.96 -1.93
N GLU A 58 -8.19 -5.04 -0.62
CA GLU A 58 -7.19 -4.81 0.43
C GLU A 58 -6.73 -6.16 0.97
N MET A 59 -5.42 -6.38 0.96
CA MET A 59 -4.83 -7.60 1.50
C MET A 59 -3.85 -7.25 2.61
N LEU A 60 -4.09 -7.80 3.80
CA LEU A 60 -3.15 -7.72 4.91
C LEU A 60 -1.92 -8.59 4.60
N LEU A 61 -0.74 -7.98 4.67
CA LEU A 61 0.54 -8.64 4.42
C LEU A 61 1.27 -8.91 5.73
N ASN A 62 1.51 -10.20 6.01
CA ASN A 62 2.44 -10.62 7.07
C ASN A 62 3.88 -10.78 6.54
N TYR A 63 4.00 -11.04 5.24
CA TYR A 63 5.25 -11.30 4.53
C TYR A 63 5.38 -10.43 3.30
N CYS A 64 6.61 -10.13 2.88
CA CYS A 64 6.86 -9.49 1.59
C CYS A 64 6.51 -10.47 0.45
N PRO A 65 5.60 -10.14 -0.46
CA PRO A 65 5.24 -11.03 -1.56
C PRO A 65 6.38 -11.25 -2.57
N SER A 66 7.40 -10.39 -2.57
CA SER A 66 8.53 -10.50 -3.50
C SER A 66 9.74 -11.26 -2.93
N CYS A 67 10.07 -11.11 -1.65
CA CYS A 67 11.27 -11.73 -1.06
C CYS A 67 10.98 -12.65 0.13
N GLY A 68 9.72 -12.79 0.54
CA GLY A 68 9.28 -13.72 1.58
C GLY A 68 9.62 -13.32 3.02
N VAL A 69 10.31 -12.20 3.26
CA VAL A 69 10.66 -11.80 4.63
C VAL A 69 9.41 -11.48 5.46
N THR A 70 9.45 -11.82 6.74
CA THR A 70 8.44 -11.41 7.73
C THR A 70 8.52 -9.89 7.94
N LEU A 71 7.48 -9.16 7.53
CA LEU A 71 7.51 -7.69 7.54
C LEU A 71 7.60 -7.15 8.97
N LYS A 72 6.86 -7.75 9.91
CA LYS A 72 6.90 -7.35 11.33
C LYS A 72 8.29 -7.48 11.95
N GLN A 73 9.03 -8.53 11.60
CA GLN A 73 10.40 -8.73 12.09
C GLN A 73 11.42 -7.83 11.39
N PHE A 74 11.21 -7.52 10.11
CA PHE A 74 12.14 -6.67 9.36
C PHE A 74 12.04 -5.20 9.79
N TYR A 75 10.83 -4.71 10.07
CA TYR A 75 10.59 -3.31 10.38
C TYR A 75 10.53 -2.98 11.89
N CYS A 76 10.54 -4.00 12.75
CA CYS A 76 10.62 -3.97 14.22
C CYS A 76 9.76 -2.91 14.95
N GLU A 77 10.12 -1.62 14.90
CA GLU A 77 9.56 -0.56 15.76
C GLU A 77 9.38 0.82 15.11
N ASP A 78 9.98 1.11 13.94
CA ASP A 78 9.84 2.44 13.29
C ASP A 78 9.28 2.31 11.86
N LEU A 79 8.02 2.72 11.72
CA LEU A 79 7.22 2.61 10.50
C LEU A 79 6.63 3.94 10.05
N THR A 80 7.01 5.03 10.71
CA THR A 80 6.48 6.38 10.47
C THR A 80 6.69 6.81 9.02
N GLU A 81 7.78 6.33 8.41
CA GLU A 81 8.14 6.68 7.03
C GLU A 81 7.49 5.78 5.97
N LEU A 82 6.78 4.72 6.37
CA LEU A 82 6.02 3.83 5.48
C LEU A 82 4.50 4.07 5.54
N ASP A 83 4.08 4.95 6.44
CA ASP A 83 2.68 5.33 6.60
C ASP A 83 2.24 6.14 5.38
N LYS A 84 1.29 5.58 4.64
CA LYS A 84 0.58 6.26 3.55
C LYS A 84 -0.93 6.19 3.72
N SER A 85 -1.41 6.16 4.97
CA SER A 85 -2.84 6.19 5.31
C SER A 85 -3.60 7.39 4.74
N ALA A 86 -2.90 8.42 4.26
CA ALA A 86 -3.49 9.57 3.57
C ALA A 86 -3.92 9.28 2.11
N LEU A 87 -3.49 8.18 1.49
CA LEU A 87 -3.90 7.80 0.13
C LEU A 87 -5.41 7.53 0.08
N LYS A 88 -6.06 7.94 -1.01
CA LYS A 88 -7.51 7.75 -1.19
C LYS A 88 -7.79 6.56 -2.09
N LEU A 89 -8.90 5.90 -1.82
CA LEU A 89 -9.49 4.93 -2.73
C LEU A 89 -10.01 5.65 -3.97
N GLY A 90 -9.54 5.23 -5.15
CA GLY A 90 -10.13 5.63 -6.42
C GLY A 90 -11.52 5.03 -6.59
N MET A 91 -12.55 5.68 -6.06
CA MET A 91 -13.94 5.31 -6.37
C MET A 91 -14.35 5.94 -7.71
N GLY A 92 -14.47 5.11 -8.75
CA GLY A 92 -15.19 5.50 -9.97
C GLY A 92 -16.65 5.80 -9.62
N ARG A 93 -17.12 6.99 -10.00
CA ARG A 93 -18.54 7.37 -9.90
C ARG A 93 -19.25 7.09 -11.20
#